data_AF-A0A7U6KNT0-F1
#
_entry.id   AF-A0A7U6KNT0-F1
#
_cell.length_a   1.000
_cell.length_b   1.000
_cell.length_c   1.000
_cell.angle_alpha   90.00
_cell.angle_beta   90.00
_cell.angle_gamma   90.00
#
_symmetry.space_group_name_H-M   'P 1'
#
loop_
_entity.id
_entity.type
_entity.pdbx_description
1 polymer ?
#
loop_
_entity_poly.entity_id
_entity_poly.type
_entity_poly.pdbx_seq_one_letter_code
_entity_poly.pdbx_strand_id
1 'polypeptide(L)'
;MVPFDLGLVEPTIKLGTLICKNVDSLINIDGESIFSVKRPECTGSPFRINAYLTNFDGKEILKIVNNEWVTSTLNWDVEVIGAKITIRKNSGNISLVLRSEAPHTLIIERLEMMHHGVKISCRENEDLKVVTRSGQVLSSSSMSISGCKVGLDILEHSLSVGVGGGCVEISNMEISYQSAINRYPVPFNEVKKL
;
A
#
# COMPACT_ATOMS: atom_id res chain seq x y z
N MET A 1 14.35 15.05 -11.95
CA MET A 1 13.31 14.09 -11.57
C MET A 1 11.96 14.75 -11.83
N VAL A 2 10.97 14.05 -12.37
CA VAL A 2 9.65 14.65 -12.60
C VAL A 2 8.79 14.37 -11.38
N PRO A 3 8.36 15.41 -10.62
CA PRO A 3 7.55 15.22 -9.43
C PRO A 3 6.14 14.73 -9.81
N PHE A 4 5.48 14.03 -8.89
CA PHE A 4 4.03 13.84 -8.98
C PHE A 4 3.32 15.18 -8.84
N ASP A 5 2.53 15.55 -9.85
CA ASP A 5 1.63 16.70 -9.79
C ASP A 5 0.25 16.23 -9.32
N LEU A 6 -0.07 16.53 -8.06
CA LEU A 6 -1.34 16.19 -7.43
C LEU A 6 -2.23 17.43 -7.23
N GLY A 7 -1.82 18.56 -7.81
CA GLY A 7 -2.53 19.83 -7.69
C GLY A 7 -2.47 20.46 -6.29
N LEU A 8 -3.40 21.41 -6.08
CA LEU A 8 -3.50 22.25 -4.88
C LEU A 8 -4.59 21.79 -3.90
N VAL A 9 -5.35 20.77 -4.29
CA VAL A 9 -6.46 20.24 -3.49
C VAL A 9 -6.05 18.94 -2.81
N GLU A 10 -6.76 18.59 -1.73
CA GLU A 10 -6.51 17.37 -0.97
C GLU A 10 -6.54 16.14 -1.90
N PRO A 11 -5.45 15.37 -1.97
CA PRO A 11 -5.39 14.24 -2.88
C PRO A 11 -6.27 13.09 -2.38
N THR A 12 -6.85 12.36 -3.33
CA THR A 12 -7.45 11.05 -3.05
C THR A 12 -6.42 9.99 -3.34
N ILE A 13 -6.13 9.13 -2.38
CA ILE A 13 -5.20 8.03 -2.58
C ILE A 13 -5.97 6.72 -2.60
N LYS A 14 -5.68 5.87 -3.60
CA LYS A 14 -6.28 4.54 -3.71
C LYS A 14 -5.20 3.46 -3.64
N LEU A 15 -5.43 2.45 -2.81
CA LEU A 15 -4.58 1.27 -2.65
C LEU A 15 -5.45 0.02 -2.86
N GLY A 16 -5.48 -0.50 -4.09
CA GLY A 16 -6.48 -1.51 -4.47
C GLY A 16 -7.90 -0.99 -4.23
N THR A 17 -8.64 -1.66 -3.34
CA THR A 17 -10.02 -1.32 -2.93
C THR A 17 -10.11 -0.34 -1.74
N LEU A 18 -8.97 0.04 -1.14
CA LEU A 18 -8.91 1.07 -0.11
C LEU A 18 -8.85 2.46 -0.73
N ILE A 19 -9.72 3.36 -0.28
CA ILE A 19 -9.74 4.77 -0.65
C ILE A 19 -9.48 5.60 0.61
N CYS A 20 -8.46 6.46 0.58
CA CYS A 20 -8.12 7.36 1.67
C CYS A 20 -8.26 8.82 1.24
N LYS A 21 -8.86 9.65 2.09
CA LYS A 21 -8.96 11.12 1.92
C LYS A 21 -8.71 11.84 3.24
N ASN A 22 -7.99 12.96 3.21
CA ASN A 22 -7.73 13.77 4.41
C ASN A 22 -7.16 12.91 5.56
N VAL A 23 -6.10 12.15 5.25
CA VAL A 23 -5.35 11.35 6.21
C VAL A 23 -3.90 11.79 6.24
N ASP A 24 -3.29 11.87 7.43
CA ASP A 24 -1.87 12.22 7.54
C ASP A 24 -0.99 11.03 7.08
N SER A 25 -1.39 9.81 7.45
CA SER A 25 -0.73 8.56 7.07
C SER A 25 -1.74 7.52 6.61
N LEU A 26 -1.56 6.95 5.44
CA LEU A 26 -2.41 5.87 4.95
C LEU A 26 -2.09 4.56 5.65
N ILE A 27 -0.79 4.26 5.78
CA ILE A 27 -0.28 3.05 6.39
C ILE A 27 0.81 3.46 7.37
N ASN A 28 0.66 3.06 8.62
CA ASN A 28 1.67 3.13 9.65
C ASN A 28 2.03 1.71 10.08
N ILE A 29 3.32 1.39 10.13
CA ILE A 29 3.82 0.10 10.58
C ILE A 29 4.86 0.36 11.67
N ASP A 30 4.58 -0.11 12.89
CA ASP A 30 5.44 0.03 14.06
C ASP A 30 5.91 1.48 14.33
N GLY A 31 5.03 2.45 14.06
CA GLY A 31 5.31 3.89 14.24
C GLY A 31 6.00 4.57 13.04
N GLU A 32 6.34 3.81 11.99
CA GLU A 32 6.84 4.34 10.72
C GLU A 32 5.70 4.57 9.71
N SER A 33 5.54 5.81 9.26
CA SER A 33 4.61 6.15 8.18
C SER A 33 5.14 5.68 6.83
N ILE A 34 4.59 4.58 6.33
CA ILE A 34 4.97 3.94 5.07
C ILE A 34 4.44 4.70 3.87
N PHE A 35 3.31 5.38 4.04
CA PHE A 35 2.75 6.27 3.03
C PHE A 35 2.02 7.40 3.74
N SER A 36 2.48 8.64 3.58
CA SER A 36 1.87 9.84 4.16
C SER A 36 1.53 10.90 3.12
N VAL A 37 0.54 11.70 3.48
CA VAL A 37 0.19 12.95 2.82
C VAL A 37 0.37 14.06 3.84
N LYS A 38 1.23 15.02 3.54
CA LYS A 38 1.38 16.24 4.34
C LYS A 38 0.67 17.39 3.66
N ARG A 39 0.03 18.21 4.48
CA ARG A 39 -0.58 19.46 4.04
C ARG A 39 0.46 20.40 3.41
N PRO A 40 0.02 21.30 2.52
CA PRO A 40 0.84 22.38 2.00
C PRO A 40 1.55 23.17 3.11
N GLU A 41 2.82 23.51 2.90
CA GLU A 41 3.61 24.33 3.84
C GLU A 41 3.12 25.79 3.89
N CYS A 42 2.61 26.29 2.77
CA CYS A 42 2.02 27.61 2.61
C CYS A 42 0.74 27.53 1.79
N THR A 43 -0.17 28.48 1.97
CA THR A 43 -1.39 28.61 1.15
C THR A 43 -1.01 28.67 -0.34
N GLY A 44 -1.65 27.84 -1.16
CA GLY A 44 -1.37 27.77 -2.60
C GLY A 44 -0.16 26.92 -3.01
N SER A 45 0.52 26.26 -2.07
CA SER A 45 1.50 25.21 -2.38
C SER A 45 0.83 23.82 -2.48
N PRO A 46 1.45 22.85 -3.18
CA PRO A 46 0.88 21.51 -3.33
C PRO A 46 1.03 20.68 -2.07
N PHE A 47 0.18 19.67 -1.93
CA PHE A 47 0.33 18.61 -0.93
C PHE A 47 1.62 17.82 -1.17
N ARG A 48 2.20 17.25 -0.10
CA ARG A 48 3.42 16.45 -0.18
C ARG A 48 3.15 15.00 0.14
N ILE A 49 3.44 14.11 -0.81
CA ILE A 49 3.41 12.68 -0.62
C ILE A 49 4.79 12.18 -0.26
N ASN A 50 4.84 11.30 0.73
CA ASN A 50 6.00 10.51 1.06
C ASN A 50 5.60 9.04 1.12
N ALA A 51 6.45 8.15 0.61
CA ALA A 51 6.21 6.72 0.66
C ALA A 51 7.52 5.94 0.70
N TYR A 52 7.51 4.80 1.37
CA TYR A 52 8.59 3.83 1.36
C TYR A 52 8.01 2.46 1.00
N LEU A 53 8.13 2.08 -0.27
CA LEU A 53 7.55 0.84 -0.79
C LEU A 53 8.66 -0.18 -1.03
N THR A 54 8.43 -1.39 -0.55
CA THR A 54 9.33 -2.54 -0.70
C THR A 54 8.73 -3.59 -1.63
N ASN A 55 9.52 -4.57 -2.03
CA ASN A 55 9.01 -5.80 -2.64
C ASN A 55 8.62 -6.83 -1.57
N PHE A 56 8.13 -7.98 -2.03
CA PHE A 56 7.80 -9.12 -1.17
C PHE A 56 8.96 -9.67 -0.32
N ASP A 57 10.22 -9.40 -0.70
CA ASP A 57 11.41 -9.80 0.08
C ASP A 57 11.81 -8.73 1.11
N GLY A 58 11.09 -7.60 1.16
CA GLY A 58 11.37 -6.47 2.05
C GLY A 58 12.48 -5.54 1.59
N LYS A 59 12.90 -5.61 0.32
CA LYS A 59 13.87 -4.68 -0.25
C LYS A 59 13.15 -3.47 -0.86
N GLU A 60 13.70 -2.27 -0.66
CA GLU A 60 13.18 -1.03 -1.26
C GLU A 60 13.06 -1.15 -2.79
N ILE A 61 11.91 -0.75 -3.33
CA ILE A 61 11.68 -0.66 -4.77
C ILE A 61 11.35 0.76 -5.23
N LEU A 62 10.65 1.54 -4.39
CA LEU A 62 10.29 2.92 -4.66
C LEU A 62 10.26 3.70 -3.36
N LYS A 63 10.88 4.86 -3.36
CA LYS A 63 10.74 5.87 -2.31
C LYS A 63 10.16 7.13 -2.91
N ILE A 64 9.16 7.73 -2.26
CA ILE A 64 8.65 9.06 -2.58
C ILE A 64 9.04 9.99 -1.44
N VAL A 65 9.67 11.11 -1.75
CA VAL A 65 10.06 12.16 -0.81
C VAL A 65 9.54 13.47 -1.36
N ASN A 66 8.55 14.07 -0.70
CA ASN A 66 7.95 15.35 -1.12
C ASN A 66 7.54 15.39 -2.62
N ASN A 67 6.78 14.38 -3.07
CA ASN A 67 6.34 14.16 -4.46
C ASN A 67 7.44 13.76 -5.46
N GLU A 68 8.69 13.77 -5.06
CA GLU A 68 9.81 13.26 -5.86
C GLU A 68 9.98 11.76 -5.62
N TRP A 69 10.12 10.97 -6.68
CA TRP A 69 10.25 9.53 -6.56
C TRP A 69 11.64 9.03 -6.95
N VAL A 70 12.19 8.13 -6.15
CA VAL A 70 13.49 7.50 -6.37
C VAL A 70 13.26 5.99 -6.43
N THR A 71 13.85 5.34 -7.43
CA THR A 71 13.80 3.88 -7.57
C THR A 71 15.13 3.25 -7.22
N SER A 72 15.08 2.04 -6.68
CA SER A 72 16.29 1.25 -6.41
C SER A 72 16.96 0.80 -7.71
N THR A 73 18.30 0.86 -7.77
CA THR A 73 19.08 0.29 -8.87
C THR A 73 19.05 -1.25 -8.87
N LEU A 74 18.51 -1.86 -7.82
CA LEU A 74 18.31 -3.31 -7.71
C LEU A 74 17.00 -3.78 -8.37
N ASN A 75 16.15 -2.85 -8.82
CA ASN A 75 14.96 -3.19 -9.58
C ASN A 75 15.35 -3.84 -10.91
N TRP A 76 14.63 -4.89 -11.30
CA TRP A 76 14.89 -5.59 -12.56
C TRP A 76 14.60 -4.69 -13.75
N ASP A 77 13.44 -4.04 -13.72
CA ASP A 77 12.98 -3.13 -14.76
C ASP A 77 12.06 -2.08 -14.14
N VAL A 78 12.22 -0.83 -14.61
CA VAL A 78 11.40 0.32 -14.22
C VAL A 78 10.92 0.98 -15.51
N GLU A 79 9.62 0.86 -15.76
CA GLU A 79 8.96 1.41 -16.93
C GLU A 79 8.12 2.63 -16.53
N VAL A 80 8.33 3.76 -17.19
CA VAL A 80 7.57 4.99 -16.98
C VAL A 80 6.89 5.36 -18.29
N ILE A 81 5.56 5.25 -18.33
CA ILE A 81 4.74 5.61 -19.50
C ILE A 81 3.72 6.65 -19.06
N GLY A 82 3.92 7.90 -19.52
CA GLY A 82 3.09 9.02 -19.11
C GLY A 82 3.11 9.22 -17.59
N ALA A 83 1.94 9.08 -16.96
CA ALA A 83 1.74 9.25 -15.52
C ALA A 83 1.80 7.92 -14.72
N LYS A 84 2.24 6.83 -15.37
CA LYS A 84 2.25 5.48 -14.81
C LYS A 84 3.68 4.96 -14.66
N ILE A 85 4.00 4.47 -13.47
CA ILE A 85 5.26 3.81 -13.12
C ILE A 85 4.97 2.33 -12.85
N THR A 86 5.68 1.45 -13.55
CA THR A 86 5.62 0.00 -13.35
C THR A 86 7.00 -0.50 -12.94
N ILE A 87 7.08 -1.22 -11.82
CA ILE A 87 8.32 -1.86 -11.34
C ILE A 87 8.14 -3.37 -11.31
N ARG A 88 9.08 -4.08 -11.97
CA ARG A 88 9.08 -5.54 -12.08
C ARG A 88 10.18 -6.15 -11.23
N LYS A 89 9.92 -7.34 -10.67
CA LYS A 89 10.91 -8.15 -9.96
C LYS A 89 11.69 -9.07 -10.91
N ASN A 90 11.02 -9.58 -11.93
CA ASN A 90 11.58 -10.39 -13.01
C ASN A 90 10.54 -10.46 -14.16
N SER A 91 10.86 -11.23 -15.21
CA SER A 91 9.94 -11.43 -16.34
C SER A 91 8.55 -11.90 -15.89
N GLY A 92 7.52 -11.12 -16.21
CA GLY A 92 6.12 -11.43 -15.87
C GLY A 92 5.69 -11.12 -14.42
N ASN A 93 6.61 -10.75 -13.52
CA ASN A 93 6.26 -10.49 -12.12
C ASN A 93 6.37 -8.99 -11.78
N ILE A 94 5.20 -8.35 -11.68
CA ILE A 94 5.08 -6.93 -11.33
C ILE A 94 4.96 -6.79 -9.81
N SER A 95 5.83 -5.99 -9.20
CA SER A 95 5.82 -5.71 -7.76
C SER A 95 5.05 -4.44 -7.42
N LEU A 96 5.10 -3.43 -8.29
CA LEU A 96 4.41 -2.17 -8.10
C LEU A 96 3.88 -1.63 -9.43
N VAL A 97 2.64 -1.14 -9.39
CA VAL A 97 2.11 -0.26 -10.41
C VAL A 97 1.49 0.94 -9.71
N LEU A 98 2.03 2.12 -10.01
CA LEU A 98 1.63 3.40 -9.44
C LEU A 98 1.27 4.35 -10.57
N ARG A 99 0.14 5.05 -10.48
CA ARG A 99 -0.22 6.08 -11.46
C ARG A 99 -0.92 7.26 -10.82
N SER A 100 -0.69 8.44 -11.37
CA SER A 100 -1.47 9.63 -11.04
C SER A 100 -2.57 9.86 -12.06
N GLU A 101 -3.76 10.18 -11.57
CA GLU A 101 -4.93 10.59 -12.34
C GLU A 101 -5.26 12.05 -12.02
N ALA A 102 -5.31 12.88 -13.05
CA ALA A 102 -5.79 14.25 -12.89
C ALA A 102 -7.26 14.27 -12.42
N PRO A 103 -7.67 15.25 -11.59
CA PRO A 103 -6.84 16.38 -11.13
C PRO A 103 -6.04 16.13 -9.84
N HIS A 104 -6.33 15.09 -9.05
CA HIS A 104 -5.77 14.96 -7.69
C HIS A 104 -5.83 13.52 -7.13
N THR A 105 -5.70 12.50 -7.98
CA THR A 105 -5.77 11.10 -7.53
C THR A 105 -4.44 10.39 -7.73
N LEU A 106 -3.96 9.70 -6.69
CA LEU A 106 -2.83 8.78 -6.81
C LEU A 106 -3.32 7.36 -6.56
N ILE A 107 -3.01 6.45 -7.48
CA ILE A 107 -3.55 5.09 -7.50
C ILE A 107 -2.39 4.11 -7.48
N ILE A 108 -2.30 3.33 -6.41
CA ILE A 108 -1.50 2.12 -6.34
C ILE A 108 -2.37 1.00 -6.90
N GLU A 109 -2.29 0.80 -8.21
CA GLU A 109 -3.04 -0.24 -8.92
C GLU A 109 -2.60 -1.64 -8.49
N ARG A 110 -1.32 -1.83 -8.18
CA ARG A 110 -0.80 -3.12 -7.76
C ARG A 110 0.35 -2.93 -6.80
N LEU A 111 0.35 -3.70 -5.72
CA LEU A 111 1.44 -3.74 -4.75
C LEU A 111 1.55 -5.15 -4.18
N GLU A 112 2.78 -5.66 -4.10
CA GLU A 112 3.12 -6.87 -3.38
C GLU A 112 4.37 -6.57 -2.53
N MET A 113 4.16 -6.23 -1.26
CA MET A 113 5.24 -5.78 -0.39
C MET A 113 5.28 -6.50 0.95
N MET A 114 6.47 -6.50 1.56
CA MET A 114 6.69 -6.90 2.94
C MET A 114 7.50 -5.83 3.67
N HIS A 115 7.02 -5.33 4.80
CA HIS A 115 7.77 -4.38 5.63
C HIS A 115 7.63 -4.77 7.08
N HIS A 116 8.75 -4.91 7.79
CA HIS A 116 8.78 -5.35 9.19
C HIS A 116 7.99 -6.66 9.44
N GLY A 117 7.91 -7.55 8.45
CA GLY A 117 7.14 -8.80 8.54
C GLY A 117 5.63 -8.67 8.33
N VAL A 118 5.12 -7.45 8.12
CA VAL A 118 3.76 -7.19 7.64
C VAL A 118 3.74 -7.32 6.12
N LYS A 119 2.77 -8.05 5.59
CA LYS A 119 2.57 -8.19 4.14
C LYS A 119 1.37 -7.38 3.71
N ILE A 120 1.53 -6.63 2.63
CA ILE A 120 0.45 -5.86 2.01
C ILE A 120 0.42 -6.24 0.54
N SER A 121 -0.73 -6.74 0.10
CA SER A 121 -0.99 -7.12 -1.28
C SER A 121 -2.27 -6.48 -1.76
N CYS A 122 -2.24 -5.84 -2.92
CA CYS A 122 -3.44 -5.30 -3.54
C CYS A 122 -3.33 -5.32 -5.05
N ARG A 123 -4.49 -5.40 -5.71
CA ARG A 123 -4.66 -5.11 -7.13
C ARG A 123 -5.91 -4.27 -7.33
N GLU A 124 -5.94 -3.46 -8.38
CA GLU A 124 -7.10 -2.65 -8.70
C GLU A 124 -8.31 -3.57 -8.93
N ASN A 125 -9.40 -3.30 -8.23
CA ASN A 125 -10.63 -4.10 -8.21
C ASN A 125 -10.51 -5.52 -7.60
N GLU A 126 -9.39 -5.84 -6.95
CA GLU A 126 -9.27 -7.02 -6.08
C GLU A 126 -9.11 -6.57 -4.62
N ASP A 127 -9.45 -7.47 -3.69
CA ASP A 127 -9.38 -7.16 -2.26
C ASP A 127 -7.99 -6.66 -1.84
N LEU A 128 -7.97 -5.55 -1.09
CA LEU A 128 -6.82 -5.21 -0.29
C LEU A 128 -6.65 -6.27 0.78
N LYS A 129 -5.46 -6.86 0.85
CA LYS A 129 -5.09 -7.82 1.88
C LYS A 129 -3.87 -7.38 2.67
N VAL A 130 -4.01 -7.38 3.99
CA VAL A 130 -2.98 -7.06 4.97
C VAL A 130 -2.80 -8.26 5.89
N VAL A 131 -1.57 -8.77 6.02
CA VAL A 131 -1.23 -9.85 6.95
C VAL A 131 -0.20 -9.33 7.93
N THR A 132 -0.55 -9.29 9.22
CA THR A 132 0.36 -8.85 10.28
C THR A 132 1.34 -9.95 10.66
N ARG A 133 2.40 -9.58 11.38
CA ARG A 133 3.41 -10.51 11.88
C ARG A 133 2.85 -11.57 12.83
N SER A 134 1.81 -11.19 13.58
CA SER A 134 1.09 -12.08 14.50
C SER A 134 0.16 -13.05 13.78
N GLY A 135 -0.08 -12.86 12.47
CA GLY A 135 -0.95 -13.70 11.66
C GLY A 135 -2.37 -13.17 11.52
N GLN A 136 -2.70 -11.99 12.05
CA GLN A 136 -3.99 -11.35 11.75
C GLN A 136 -4.04 -11.02 10.26
N VAL A 137 -5.17 -11.31 9.62
CA VAL A 137 -5.43 -11.04 8.22
C VAL A 137 -6.62 -10.09 8.15
N LEU A 138 -6.45 -8.98 7.44
CA LEU A 138 -7.54 -8.12 6.99
C LEU A 138 -7.63 -8.25 5.47
N SER A 139 -8.82 -8.59 4.98
CA SER A 139 -9.18 -8.54 3.57
C SER A 139 -10.38 -7.62 3.42
N SER A 140 -10.39 -6.74 2.41
CA SER A 140 -11.56 -5.90 2.15
C SER A 140 -11.75 -5.64 0.66
N SER A 141 -12.96 -5.82 0.17
CA SER A 141 -13.32 -5.52 -1.22
C SER A 141 -13.75 -4.06 -1.43
N SER A 142 -14.01 -3.32 -0.35
CA SER A 142 -14.38 -1.90 -0.40
C SER A 142 -14.23 -1.28 0.98
N MET A 143 -13.25 -0.36 1.11
CA MET A 143 -13.01 0.41 2.32
C MET A 143 -12.71 1.86 1.97
N SER A 144 -13.40 2.79 2.61
CA SER A 144 -13.16 4.22 2.50
C SER A 144 -12.84 4.81 3.87
N ILE A 145 -11.72 5.51 3.98
CA ILE A 145 -11.26 6.15 5.20
C ILE A 145 -11.12 7.65 4.96
N SER A 146 -11.78 8.45 5.80
CA SER A 146 -11.82 9.91 5.63
C SER A 146 -11.63 10.64 6.94
N GLY A 147 -10.71 11.62 6.97
CA GLY A 147 -10.52 12.50 8.13
C GLY A 147 -9.87 11.84 9.35
N CYS A 148 -9.34 10.63 9.19
CA CYS A 148 -8.57 9.94 10.23
C CYS A 148 -7.12 10.41 10.19
N LYS A 149 -6.42 10.41 11.33
CA LYS A 149 -4.98 10.67 11.34
C LYS A 149 -4.21 9.55 10.62
N VAL A 150 -4.58 8.30 10.89
CA VAL A 150 -3.97 7.10 10.28
C VAL A 150 -5.04 6.20 9.69
N GLY A 151 -4.85 5.77 8.44
CA GLY A 151 -5.74 4.83 7.75
C GLY A 151 -5.64 3.42 8.33
N LEU A 152 -4.49 2.76 8.13
CA LEU A 152 -4.15 1.46 8.70
C LEU A 152 -2.99 1.64 9.66
N ASP A 153 -3.19 1.30 10.92
CA ASP A 153 -2.17 1.37 11.97
C ASP A 153 -1.84 -0.03 12.46
N ILE A 154 -0.63 -0.48 12.14
CA ILE A 154 -0.17 -1.85 12.38
C ILE A 154 0.96 -1.78 13.38
N LEU A 155 0.70 -2.30 14.58
CA LEU A 155 1.69 -2.47 15.63
C LEU A 155 2.00 -3.95 15.81
N GLU A 156 3.00 -4.23 16.63
CA GLU A 156 3.49 -5.58 16.90
C GLU A 156 2.38 -6.62 17.19
N HIS A 157 1.30 -6.24 17.86
CA HIS A 157 0.20 -7.14 18.25
C HIS A 157 -1.21 -6.66 17.85
N SER A 158 -1.33 -5.56 17.12
CA SER A 158 -2.63 -4.99 16.78
C SER A 158 -2.67 -4.42 15.38
N LEU A 159 -3.81 -4.61 14.73
CA LEU A 159 -4.20 -3.94 13.50
C LEU A 159 -5.39 -3.04 13.82
N SER A 160 -5.25 -1.74 13.59
CA SER A 160 -6.33 -0.75 13.73
C SER A 160 -6.65 -0.10 12.39
N VAL A 161 -7.92 0.23 12.18
CA VAL A 161 -8.41 0.88 10.96
C VAL A 161 -9.08 2.19 11.37
N GLY A 162 -8.66 3.31 10.78
CA GLY A 162 -9.17 4.66 11.04
C GLY A 162 -8.86 5.17 12.44
N VAL A 163 -7.59 5.50 12.70
CA VAL A 163 -7.13 6.00 14.01
C VAL A 163 -7.09 7.53 14.02
N GLY A 164 -7.47 8.13 15.16
CA GLY A 164 -7.32 9.56 15.41
C GLY A 164 -8.48 10.44 14.92
N GLY A 165 -9.69 9.89 14.84
CA GLY A 165 -10.91 10.61 14.45
C GLY A 165 -11.47 10.14 13.11
N GLY A 166 -12.28 10.98 12.45
CA GLY A 166 -12.78 10.73 11.10
C GLY A 166 -13.90 9.70 10.98
N CYS A 167 -14.00 9.08 9.80
CA CYS A 167 -14.98 8.07 9.44
C CYS A 167 -14.31 6.92 8.68
N VAL A 168 -14.78 5.70 8.95
CA VAL A 168 -14.44 4.49 8.21
C VAL A 168 -15.73 3.89 7.67
N GLU A 169 -15.83 3.77 6.35
CA GLU A 169 -16.94 3.13 5.66
C GLU A 169 -16.46 1.83 5.03
N ILE A 170 -17.10 0.72 5.36
CA ILE A 170 -16.73 -0.62 4.90
C ILE A 170 -17.97 -1.27 4.32
N SER A 171 -17.90 -1.71 3.06
CA SER A 171 -18.99 -2.49 2.47
C SER A 171 -18.81 -3.99 2.73
N ASN A 172 -17.58 -4.48 2.65
CA ASN A 172 -17.23 -5.86 2.94
C ASN A 172 -15.79 -5.96 3.48
N MET A 173 -15.64 -6.66 4.60
CA MET A 173 -14.37 -6.91 5.25
C MET A 173 -14.39 -8.29 5.89
N GLU A 174 -13.30 -9.03 5.72
CA GLU A 174 -12.98 -10.24 6.45
C GLU A 174 -11.80 -9.97 7.37
N ILE A 175 -11.97 -10.28 8.65
CA ILE A 175 -10.88 -10.33 9.62
C ILE A 175 -10.73 -11.78 10.04
N SER A 176 -9.56 -12.35 9.80
CA SER A 176 -9.24 -13.73 10.15
C SER A 176 -7.85 -13.84 10.75
N TYR A 177 -7.48 -15.05 11.15
CA TYR A 177 -6.18 -15.34 11.72
C TYR A 177 -5.55 -16.52 10.98
N GLN A 178 -4.34 -16.32 10.48
CA GLN A 178 -3.53 -17.35 9.84
C GLN A 178 -2.37 -17.71 10.77
N SER A 179 -2.42 -18.92 11.34
CA SER A 179 -1.32 -19.42 12.15
C SER A 179 -0.03 -19.55 11.31
N ALA A 180 1.11 -19.18 11.90
CA ALA A 180 2.41 -19.30 11.26
C ALA A 180 2.87 -20.77 11.02
N ILE A 181 2.03 -21.76 11.32
CA ILE A 181 2.34 -23.19 11.27
C ILE A 181 2.28 -23.74 9.84
N ASN A 182 1.64 -23.05 8.88
CA ASN A 182 1.63 -23.47 7.46
C ASN A 182 2.85 -22.96 6.66
N ARG A 183 4.07 -23.21 7.15
CA ARG A 183 5.32 -22.91 6.41
C ARG A 183 5.79 -24.02 5.46
N TYR A 184 5.03 -25.09 5.27
CA TYR A 184 5.32 -26.09 4.23
C TYR A 184 4.14 -26.20 3.26
N PRO A 185 4.36 -26.04 1.94
CA PRO A 185 3.41 -26.62 0.99
C PRO A 185 3.42 -28.13 1.26
N VAL A 186 2.25 -28.70 1.56
CA VAL A 186 2.08 -30.16 1.50
C VAL A 186 2.47 -30.55 0.06
N PRO A 187 3.53 -31.35 -0.16
CA PRO A 187 3.87 -31.76 -1.50
C PRO A 187 2.66 -32.50 -2.07
N PHE A 188 2.21 -32.07 -3.24
CA PHE A 188 1.15 -32.72 -4.00
C PHE A 188 1.69 -34.05 -4.51
N ASN A 189 1.72 -35.06 -3.64
CA ASN A 189 1.94 -36.46 -3.97
C ASN A 189 1.70 -37.32 -2.72
N GLU A 190 0.46 -37.80 -2.57
CA GLU A 190 0.17 -39.20 -2.24
C GLU A 190 -1.35 -39.43 -2.29
N VAL A 191 -1.87 -39.65 -3.50
CA VAL A 191 -2.97 -40.62 -3.65
C VAL A 191 -2.31 -41.89 -4.19
N LYS A 192 -1.74 -42.68 -3.28
CA LYS A 192 -1.42 -44.07 -3.58
C LYS A 192 -2.73 -44.85 -3.62
N LYS A 193 -2.95 -45.50 -4.77
CA LYS A 193 -3.88 -46.60 -4.98
C LYS A 193 -3.91 -47.56 -3.79
N LEU A 194 -5.10 -47.86 -3.29
CA LEU A 194 -5.56 -49.21 -2.94
C LEU A 194 -7.04 -49.30 -3.29
#